data_AF-A0A6G2IJS6-F1
#
_entry.id   AF-A0A6G2IJS6-F1
#
_cell.length_a   1.000
_cell.length_b   1.000
_cell.length_c   1.000
_cell.angle_alpha   90.00
_cell.angle_beta   90.00
_cell.angle_gamma   90.00
#
_symmetry.space_group_name_H-M   'P 1'
#
loop_
_entity.id
_entity.type
_entity.pdbx_description
1 polymer ?
#
loop_
_entity_poly.entity_id
_entity_poly.type
_entity_poly.pdbx_seq_one_letter_code
_entity_poly.pdbx_strand_id
1 'polypeptide(L)'
;MVLGLDLRPAAAVDEAPEYTRADVLMEWEYGGQGVRRAAEAALLGSIEDVQTFMDVDLPAAQLEDLRVEVAQIMAIGGPGVREAANTALGGGETELQAFLDGGFTAAYEEDQRVQAGQIIALGGPGVKKAGNAALSGTADDVSAFIETGQYKARADDNRVRVAQLMYSGGTNVKLLAGQALDGTDEDVQDFLDDGWAVAAARDQETLTVAQLATLADTAQKRAKELTETAKEEAAKAEKATQAAKAAAQAAAAEALESKESAGRAAAAATRAAAAAERAAA
;
A
#
# COMPACT_ATOMS: atom_id res chain seq x y z
N MET A 1 -89.11 31.33 65.50
CA MET A 1 -87.82 31.73 66.09
C MET A 1 -86.77 30.76 65.59
N VAL A 2 -85.67 31.27 65.02
CA VAL A 2 -84.29 30.71 65.13
C VAL A 2 -84.08 29.37 64.39
N LEU A 3 -83.16 29.18 63.45
CA LEU A 3 -81.96 29.89 62.99
C LEU A 3 -81.65 29.39 61.57
N GLY A 4 -81.39 30.30 60.63
CA GLY A 4 -80.84 29.96 59.32
C GLY A 4 -79.35 29.65 59.44
N LEU A 5 -78.95 28.47 58.97
CA LEU A 5 -77.56 28.16 58.65
C LEU A 5 -77.24 28.77 57.29
N ASP A 6 -76.55 29.90 57.30
CA ASP A 6 -75.95 30.52 56.11
C ASP A 6 -74.73 29.67 55.70
N LEU A 7 -74.98 28.62 54.91
CA LEU A 7 -73.93 27.85 54.24
C LEU A 7 -73.48 28.62 53.00
N ARG A 8 -72.70 29.68 53.21
CA ARG A 8 -71.89 30.23 52.12
C ARG A 8 -70.71 29.28 51.92
N PRO A 9 -70.53 28.69 50.72
CA PRO A 9 -69.28 28.02 50.43
C PRO A 9 -68.16 29.05 50.52
N ALA A 10 -67.08 28.72 51.22
CA ALA A 10 -65.85 29.48 51.11
C ALA A 10 -65.47 29.48 49.62
N ALA A 11 -65.52 30.64 48.97
CA ALA A 11 -64.93 30.80 47.67
C ALA A 11 -63.43 30.52 47.85
N ALA A 12 -62.98 29.36 47.36
CA ALA A 12 -61.58 29.17 47.06
C ALA A 12 -61.18 30.34 46.16
N VAL A 13 -60.21 31.11 46.60
CA VAL A 13 -59.56 32.08 45.73
C VAL A 13 -58.83 31.19 44.71
N ASP A 14 -59.45 30.99 43.54
CA ASP A 14 -58.76 30.40 42.39
C ASP A 14 -57.68 31.41 42.01
N GLU A 15 -56.49 31.22 42.56
CA GLU A 15 -55.30 31.96 42.13
C GLU A 15 -55.12 31.63 40.66
N ALA A 16 -55.08 32.66 39.81
CA ALA A 16 -54.85 32.47 38.39
C ALA A 16 -53.50 31.74 38.22
N PRO A 17 -53.43 30.73 37.34
CA PRO A 17 -52.19 29.99 37.14
C PRO A 17 -51.07 30.95 36.70
N GLU A 18 -49.87 30.76 37.25
CA GLU A 18 -48.71 31.60 36.97
C GLU A 18 -48.28 31.45 35.50
N TYR A 19 -48.34 30.21 34.99
CA TYR A 19 -48.04 29.88 33.60
C TYR A 19 -49.27 29.38 32.83
N THR A 20 -49.29 29.63 31.53
CA THR A 20 -50.34 29.20 30.61
C THR A 20 -49.83 28.18 29.61
N ARG A 21 -50.75 27.50 28.91
CA ARG A 21 -50.39 26.63 27.78
C ARG A 21 -49.69 27.39 26.64
N ALA A 22 -49.88 28.70 26.55
CA ALA A 22 -49.15 29.51 25.56
C ALA A 22 -47.66 29.59 25.91
N ASP A 23 -47.32 29.67 27.19
CA ASP A 23 -45.92 29.70 27.65
C ASP A 23 -45.23 28.35 27.36
N VAL A 24 -45.89 27.23 27.65
CA VAL A 24 -45.39 25.88 27.31
C VAL A 24 -45.25 25.68 25.79
N LEU A 25 -46.15 26.27 25.00
CA LEU A 25 -46.06 26.20 23.54
C LEU A 25 -44.82 26.92 23.01
N MET A 26 -44.40 28.02 23.64
CA MET A 26 -43.14 28.71 23.29
C MET A 26 -41.93 27.80 23.54
N GLU A 27 -41.89 27.13 24.68
CA GLU A 27 -40.82 26.17 25.00
C GLU A 27 -40.84 24.96 24.07
N TRP A 28 -42.01 24.48 23.65
CA TRP A 28 -42.12 23.45 22.63
C TRP A 28 -41.63 23.93 21.25
N GLU A 29 -41.94 25.16 20.87
CA GLU A 29 -41.58 25.66 19.53
C GLU A 29 -40.06 25.87 19.41
N TYR A 30 -39.43 26.44 20.44
CA TYR A 30 -38.03 26.89 20.41
C TYR A 30 -37.05 26.05 21.23
N GLY A 31 -37.54 25.18 22.11
CA GLY A 31 -36.70 24.32 22.95
C GLY A 31 -36.06 23.16 22.19
N GLY A 32 -35.05 22.56 22.83
CA GLY A 32 -34.38 21.36 22.35
C GLY A 32 -35.28 20.12 22.36
N GLN A 33 -34.74 18.97 21.99
CA GLN A 33 -35.52 17.74 21.79
C GLN A 33 -36.13 17.23 23.11
N GLY A 34 -35.39 17.31 24.21
CA GLY A 34 -35.82 17.00 25.56
C GLY A 34 -36.93 17.94 26.03
N VAL A 35 -36.71 19.25 25.87
CA VAL A 35 -37.71 20.29 26.21
C VAL A 35 -39.01 20.08 25.44
N ARG A 36 -38.92 19.84 24.13
CA ARG A 36 -40.08 19.54 23.28
C ARG A 36 -40.88 18.35 23.78
N ARG A 37 -40.21 17.24 24.06
CA ARG A 37 -40.88 16.03 24.53
C ARG A 37 -41.58 16.24 25.88
N ALA A 38 -40.95 16.98 26.79
CA ALA A 38 -41.55 17.32 28.09
C ALA A 38 -42.73 18.29 27.93
N ALA A 39 -42.59 19.30 27.07
CA ALA A 39 -43.64 20.27 26.76
C ALA A 39 -44.87 19.63 26.11
N GLU A 40 -44.70 18.65 25.20
CA GLU A 40 -45.81 17.89 24.61
C GLU A 40 -46.66 17.18 25.67
N ALA A 41 -46.02 16.56 26.66
CA ALA A 41 -46.71 15.88 27.75
C ALA A 41 -47.53 16.88 28.58
N ALA A 42 -46.95 18.04 28.89
CA ALA A 42 -47.62 19.10 29.66
C ALA A 42 -48.78 19.76 28.90
N LEU A 43 -48.64 19.99 27.58
CA LEU A 43 -49.69 20.57 26.75
C LEU A 43 -50.95 19.68 26.68
N LEU A 44 -50.76 18.36 26.70
CA LEU A 44 -51.83 17.36 26.71
C LEU A 44 -52.41 17.11 28.12
N GLY A 45 -51.76 17.63 29.17
CA GLY A 45 -52.09 17.43 30.57
C GLY A 45 -53.02 18.47 31.17
N SER A 46 -53.09 18.49 32.51
CA SER A 46 -53.86 19.46 33.30
C SER A 46 -53.14 20.82 33.41
N ILE A 47 -53.74 21.79 34.08
CA ILE A 47 -53.08 23.09 34.32
C ILE A 47 -51.96 22.96 35.38
N GLU A 48 -52.07 21.98 36.28
CA GLU A 48 -51.01 21.61 37.23
C GLU A 48 -49.80 20.98 36.53
N ASP A 49 -50.03 20.19 35.48
CA ASP A 49 -48.94 19.65 34.63
C ASP A 49 -48.20 20.79 33.90
N VAL A 50 -48.92 21.84 33.48
CA VAL A 50 -48.32 23.05 32.92
C VAL A 50 -47.45 23.79 33.94
N GLN A 51 -47.92 23.97 35.18
CA GLN A 51 -47.08 24.61 36.22
C GLN A 51 -45.85 23.76 36.53
N THR A 52 -46.06 22.45 36.72
CA THR A 52 -44.98 21.49 37.03
C THR A 52 -43.92 21.47 35.94
N PHE A 53 -44.34 21.51 34.68
CA PHE A 53 -43.40 21.59 33.57
C PHE A 53 -42.54 22.84 33.65
N MET A 54 -43.14 24.02 33.83
CA MET A 54 -42.40 25.27 33.86
C MET A 54 -41.43 25.37 35.06
N ASP A 55 -41.87 24.92 36.23
CA ASP A 55 -41.09 25.05 37.48
C ASP A 55 -40.03 23.97 37.66
N VAL A 56 -40.29 22.75 37.17
CA VAL A 56 -39.50 21.56 37.52
C VAL A 56 -38.92 20.87 36.28
N ASP A 57 -39.76 20.53 35.31
CA ASP A 57 -39.32 19.67 34.20
C ASP A 57 -38.52 20.46 33.15
N LEU A 58 -38.84 21.72 32.92
CA LEU A 58 -38.19 22.58 31.92
C LEU A 58 -36.69 22.77 32.22
N PRO A 59 -36.26 23.19 33.44
CA PRO A 59 -34.83 23.29 33.76
C PRO A 59 -34.08 21.96 33.61
N ALA A 60 -34.72 20.85 34.00
CA ALA A 60 -34.12 19.52 33.86
C ALA A 60 -33.97 19.12 32.38
N ALA A 61 -34.99 19.36 31.57
CA ALA A 61 -35.00 19.04 30.14
C ALA A 61 -33.99 19.91 29.36
N GLN A 62 -33.87 21.21 29.69
CA GLN A 62 -32.86 22.09 29.13
C GLN A 62 -31.43 21.60 29.45
N LEU A 63 -31.20 21.18 30.70
CA LEU A 63 -29.91 20.63 31.10
C LEU A 63 -29.59 19.31 30.36
N GLU A 64 -30.56 18.45 30.14
CA GLU A 64 -30.39 17.23 29.34
C GLU A 64 -30.05 17.54 27.89
N ASP A 65 -30.74 18.50 27.26
CA ASP A 65 -30.46 18.93 25.89
C ASP A 65 -29.03 19.46 25.74
N LEU A 66 -28.57 20.32 26.65
CA LEU A 66 -27.20 20.81 26.66
C LEU A 66 -26.17 19.68 26.80
N ARG A 67 -26.43 18.69 27.68
CA ARG A 67 -25.55 17.52 27.83
C ARG A 67 -25.48 16.70 26.54
N VAL A 68 -26.59 16.56 25.83
CA VAL A 68 -26.63 15.86 24.54
C VAL A 68 -25.80 16.60 23.49
N GLU A 69 -25.93 17.91 23.37
CA GLU A 69 -25.13 18.72 22.43
C GLU A 69 -23.63 18.61 22.70
N VAL A 70 -23.23 18.75 23.97
CA VAL A 70 -21.82 18.58 24.38
C VAL A 70 -21.32 17.17 24.05
N ALA A 71 -22.13 16.13 24.30
CA ALA A 71 -21.77 14.76 23.98
C ALA A 71 -21.62 14.51 22.46
N GLN A 72 -22.42 15.18 21.63
CA GLN A 72 -22.29 15.12 20.17
C GLN A 72 -20.97 15.73 19.69
N ILE A 73 -20.59 16.91 20.20
CA ILE A 73 -19.30 17.55 19.89
C ILE A 73 -18.14 16.65 20.38
N MET A 74 -18.25 16.09 21.59
CA MET A 74 -17.26 15.15 22.13
C MET A 74 -17.04 13.94 21.22
N ALA A 75 -18.09 13.40 20.59
CA ALA A 75 -18.00 12.21 19.76
C ALA A 75 -17.14 12.43 18.50
N ILE A 76 -17.29 13.60 17.87
CA ILE A 76 -16.55 13.98 16.66
C ILE A 76 -15.22 14.69 16.95
N GLY A 77 -15.04 15.21 18.16
CA GLY A 77 -13.84 15.93 18.59
C GLY A 77 -12.62 15.03 18.81
N GLY A 78 -11.45 15.66 18.71
CA GLY A 78 -10.16 15.05 19.07
C GLY A 78 -9.95 14.92 20.58
N PRO A 79 -8.78 14.42 21.01
CA PRO A 79 -8.48 14.22 22.43
C PRO A 79 -8.67 15.46 23.31
N GLY A 80 -8.21 16.63 22.87
CA GLY A 80 -8.36 17.88 23.61
C GLY A 80 -9.83 18.31 23.72
N VAL A 81 -10.58 18.26 22.62
CA VAL A 81 -12.02 18.58 22.64
C VAL A 81 -12.78 17.62 23.56
N ARG A 82 -12.40 16.34 23.58
CA ARG A 82 -13.00 15.35 24.49
C ARG A 82 -12.73 15.64 25.95
N GLU A 83 -11.53 16.09 26.29
CA GLU A 83 -11.21 16.48 27.67
C GLU A 83 -12.00 17.71 28.11
N ALA A 84 -12.09 18.73 27.25
CA ALA A 84 -12.91 19.92 27.48
C ALA A 84 -14.40 19.56 27.66
N ALA A 85 -14.92 18.65 26.83
CA ALA A 85 -16.31 18.21 26.91
C ALA A 85 -16.59 17.42 28.20
N ASN A 86 -15.68 16.53 28.62
CA ASN A 86 -15.82 15.81 29.89
C ASN A 86 -15.83 16.75 31.09
N THR A 87 -15.02 17.81 31.05
CA THR A 87 -15.01 18.85 32.08
C THR A 87 -16.37 19.55 32.15
N ALA A 88 -16.93 19.93 30.99
CA ALA A 88 -18.25 20.56 30.92
C ALA A 88 -19.38 19.61 31.40
N LEU A 89 -19.35 18.34 31.00
CA LEU A 89 -20.32 17.32 31.42
C LEU A 89 -20.29 17.01 32.93
N GLY A 90 -19.15 17.24 33.58
CA GLY A 90 -19.00 17.16 35.03
C GLY A 90 -19.56 18.36 35.80
N GLY A 91 -19.90 19.45 35.10
CA GLY A 91 -20.50 20.67 35.65
C GLY A 91 -22.02 20.72 35.54
N GLY A 92 -22.57 21.92 35.70
CA GLY A 92 -23.98 22.26 35.52
C GLY A 92 -24.23 23.01 34.21
N GLU A 93 -25.39 23.66 34.13
CA GLU A 93 -25.83 24.41 32.95
C GLU A 93 -24.79 25.44 32.48
N THR A 94 -24.23 26.22 33.41
CA THR A 94 -23.23 27.25 33.12
C THR A 94 -21.99 26.68 32.40
N GLU A 95 -21.46 25.55 32.87
CA GLU A 95 -20.27 24.93 32.26
C GLU A 95 -20.58 24.33 30.89
N LEU A 96 -21.76 23.75 30.71
CA LEU A 96 -22.20 23.21 29.43
C LEU A 96 -22.39 24.34 28.40
N GLN A 97 -23.06 25.42 28.78
CA GLN A 97 -23.26 26.57 27.90
C GLN A 97 -21.92 27.23 27.54
N ALA A 98 -21.03 27.42 28.51
CA ALA A 98 -19.70 27.99 28.26
C ALA A 98 -18.87 27.14 27.28
N PHE A 99 -19.03 25.81 27.31
CA PHE A 99 -18.43 24.93 26.32
C PHE A 99 -19.04 25.15 24.93
N LEU A 100 -20.38 25.16 24.82
CA LEU A 100 -21.10 25.34 23.56
C LEU A 100 -20.88 26.72 22.93
N ASP A 101 -20.66 27.75 23.75
CA ASP A 101 -20.34 29.12 23.32
C ASP A 101 -18.91 29.30 22.78
N GLY A 102 -18.16 28.20 22.62
CA GLY A 102 -16.82 28.19 22.03
C GLY A 102 -15.70 27.86 23.01
N GLY A 103 -16.01 27.38 24.22
CA GLY A 103 -15.02 26.94 25.19
C GLY A 103 -14.12 25.79 24.70
N PHE A 104 -14.54 25.05 23.67
CA PHE A 104 -13.74 23.98 23.06
C PHE A 104 -12.78 24.45 21.95
N THR A 105 -12.90 25.68 21.46
CA THR A 105 -12.17 26.15 20.25
C THR A 105 -10.66 26.01 20.40
N ALA A 106 -10.09 26.43 21.53
CA ALA A 106 -8.64 26.32 21.76
C ALA A 106 -8.16 24.84 21.78
N ALA A 107 -8.98 23.93 22.33
CA ALA A 107 -8.66 22.51 22.35
C ALA A 107 -8.77 21.88 20.96
N TYR A 108 -9.74 22.32 20.15
CA TYR A 108 -9.88 21.93 18.76
C TYR A 108 -8.67 22.37 17.91
N GLU A 109 -8.22 23.62 18.08
CA GLU A 109 -7.03 24.12 17.37
C GLU A 109 -5.76 23.33 17.70
N GLU A 110 -5.57 22.95 18.97
CA GLU A 110 -4.44 22.11 19.37
C GLU A 110 -4.53 20.70 18.77
N ASP A 111 -5.72 20.08 18.80
CA ASP A 111 -5.96 18.79 18.16
C ASP A 111 -5.63 18.84 16.65
N GLN A 112 -6.03 19.92 15.97
CA GLN A 112 -5.68 20.13 14.56
C GLN A 112 -4.18 20.28 14.34
N ARG A 113 -3.47 21.02 15.19
CA ARG A 113 -2.00 21.16 15.08
C ARG A 113 -1.29 19.83 15.27
N VAL A 114 -1.76 19.00 16.21
CA VAL A 114 -1.26 17.62 16.40
C VAL A 114 -1.52 16.78 15.14
N GLN A 115 -2.73 16.83 14.58
CA GLN A 115 -3.08 16.11 13.35
C GLN A 115 -2.20 16.55 12.17
N ALA A 116 -2.00 17.85 11.98
CA ALA A 116 -1.08 18.38 10.96
C ALA A 116 0.36 17.88 11.17
N GLY A 117 0.83 17.84 12.41
CA GLY A 117 2.13 17.26 12.77
C GLY A 117 2.27 15.79 12.35
N GLN A 118 1.23 14.98 12.56
CA GLN A 118 1.21 13.57 12.13
C GLN A 118 1.25 13.44 10.60
N ILE A 119 0.49 14.27 9.87
CA ILE A 119 0.52 14.31 8.40
C ILE A 119 1.90 14.68 7.89
N ILE A 120 2.57 15.67 8.49
CA ILE A 120 3.93 16.10 8.16
C ILE A 120 4.93 14.98 8.39
N ALA A 121 4.83 14.24 9.50
CA ALA A 121 5.76 13.17 9.84
C ALA A 121 5.77 12.04 8.79
N LEU A 122 4.60 11.71 8.26
CA LEU A 122 4.42 10.67 7.23
C LEU A 122 4.51 11.21 5.80
N GLY A 123 4.63 12.53 5.64
CA GLY A 123 4.63 13.21 4.35
C GLY A 123 5.98 13.22 3.62
N GLY A 124 5.91 13.44 2.30
CA GLY A 124 7.08 13.76 1.48
C GLY A 124 7.59 15.19 1.70
N PRO A 125 8.66 15.61 1.00
CA PRO A 125 9.25 16.95 1.14
C PRO A 125 8.25 18.10 0.92
N GLY A 126 7.37 17.98 -0.08
CA GLY A 126 6.31 18.94 -0.39
C GLY A 126 5.27 19.02 0.72
N VAL A 127 4.77 17.87 1.18
CA VAL A 127 3.81 17.81 2.31
C VAL A 127 4.43 18.43 3.57
N LYS A 128 5.70 18.12 3.86
CA LYS A 128 6.43 18.70 5.00
C LYS A 128 6.55 20.21 4.90
N LYS A 129 6.90 20.72 3.72
CA LYS A 129 6.99 22.17 3.48
C LYS A 129 5.65 22.86 3.66
N ALA A 130 4.59 22.32 3.04
CA ALA A 130 3.24 22.87 3.13
C ALA A 130 2.71 22.85 4.57
N GLY A 131 2.87 21.72 5.28
CA GLY A 131 2.41 21.59 6.66
C GLY A 131 3.18 22.48 7.64
N ASN A 132 4.50 22.62 7.49
CA ASN A 132 5.26 23.55 8.32
C ASN A 132 4.87 25.02 8.08
N ALA A 133 4.53 25.37 6.83
CA ALA A 133 4.00 26.70 6.52
C ALA A 133 2.65 26.93 7.21
N ALA A 134 1.75 25.94 7.14
CA ALA A 134 0.45 25.98 7.82
C ALA A 134 0.58 26.08 9.35
N LEU A 135 1.45 25.27 9.96
CA LEU A 135 1.73 25.32 11.40
C LEU A 135 2.33 26.66 11.84
N SER A 136 2.98 27.40 10.95
CA SER A 136 3.50 28.75 11.25
C SER A 136 2.46 29.86 11.06
N GLY A 137 1.26 29.52 10.56
CA GLY A 137 0.16 30.44 10.31
C GLY A 137 -0.96 30.35 11.36
N THR A 138 -2.14 30.73 10.91
CA THR A 138 -3.39 30.77 11.69
C THR A 138 -4.04 29.39 11.83
N ALA A 139 -5.07 29.27 12.68
CA ALA A 139 -5.87 28.05 12.77
C ALA A 139 -6.51 27.67 11.42
N ASP A 140 -7.00 28.67 10.67
CA ASP A 140 -7.56 28.48 9.33
C ASP A 140 -6.52 27.89 8.36
N ASP A 141 -5.25 28.32 8.45
CA ASP A 141 -4.18 27.77 7.62
C ASP A 141 -3.92 26.29 7.93
N VAL A 142 -3.99 25.91 9.21
CA VAL A 142 -3.86 24.51 9.65
C VAL A 142 -5.04 23.69 9.15
N SER A 143 -6.28 24.18 9.31
CA SER A 143 -7.48 23.50 8.80
C SER A 143 -7.42 23.31 7.28
N ALA A 144 -7.10 24.37 6.53
CA ALA A 144 -6.98 24.33 5.08
C ALA A 144 -5.92 23.32 4.60
N PHE A 145 -4.80 23.21 5.33
CA PHE A 145 -3.78 22.21 5.03
C PHE A 145 -4.29 20.78 5.25
N ILE A 146 -4.95 20.51 6.39
CA ILE A 146 -5.49 19.19 6.72
C ILE A 146 -6.55 18.77 5.69
N GLU A 147 -7.47 19.69 5.36
CA GLU A 147 -8.61 19.42 4.49
C GLU A 147 -8.23 19.25 3.03
N THR A 148 -7.31 20.08 2.51
CA THR A 148 -7.01 20.11 1.06
C THR A 148 -5.52 20.24 0.74
N GLY A 149 -4.78 21.06 1.49
CA GLY A 149 -3.40 21.40 1.14
C GLY A 149 -2.44 20.20 1.11
N GLN A 150 -2.61 19.25 2.03
CA GLN A 150 -1.75 18.07 2.10
C GLN A 150 -1.90 17.13 0.91
N TYR A 151 -3.09 17.02 0.32
CA TYR A 151 -3.34 16.15 -0.83
C TYR A 151 -2.66 16.70 -2.08
N LYS A 152 -2.76 18.02 -2.32
CA LYS A 152 -2.06 18.67 -3.43
C LYS A 152 -0.55 18.54 -3.29
N ALA A 153 -0.01 18.80 -2.09
CA ALA A 153 1.41 18.67 -1.85
C ALA A 153 1.91 17.21 -2.02
N ARG A 154 1.08 16.23 -1.67
CA ARG A 154 1.37 14.80 -1.87
C ARG A 154 1.35 14.42 -3.35
N ALA A 155 0.42 14.94 -4.13
CA ALA A 155 0.38 14.74 -5.58
C ALA A 155 1.66 15.26 -6.25
N ASP A 156 2.12 16.45 -5.85
CA ASP A 156 3.39 17.01 -6.34
C ASP A 156 4.59 16.12 -5.95
N ASP A 157 4.66 15.67 -4.70
CA ASP A 157 5.70 14.74 -4.22
C ASP A 157 5.68 13.41 -5.00
N ASN A 158 4.50 12.88 -5.26
CA ASN A 158 4.32 11.64 -6.01
C ASN A 158 4.79 11.79 -7.47
N ARG A 159 4.43 12.89 -8.15
CA ARG A 159 4.92 13.17 -9.51
C ARG A 159 6.44 13.26 -9.56
N VAL A 160 7.07 13.90 -8.57
CA VAL A 160 8.54 13.94 -8.45
C VAL A 160 9.11 12.53 -8.27
N ARG A 161 8.50 11.71 -7.41
CA ARG A 161 8.92 10.31 -7.20
C ARG A 161 8.82 9.49 -8.49
N VAL A 162 7.71 9.61 -9.24
CA VAL A 162 7.55 8.94 -10.54
C VAL A 162 8.60 9.40 -11.53
N ALA A 163 8.90 10.70 -11.61
CA ALA A 163 9.96 11.21 -12.48
C ALA A 163 11.35 10.63 -12.13
N GLN A 164 11.66 10.44 -10.85
CA GLN A 164 12.90 9.79 -10.40
C GLN A 164 12.95 8.30 -10.80
N LEU A 165 11.83 7.58 -10.65
CA LEU A 165 11.72 6.19 -11.10
C LEU A 165 11.82 6.08 -12.62
N MET A 166 11.22 7.00 -13.37
CA MET A 166 11.35 7.09 -14.82
C MET A 166 12.81 7.30 -15.24
N TYR A 167 13.54 8.20 -14.57
CA TYR A 167 14.93 8.49 -14.89
C TYR A 167 15.84 7.27 -14.68
N SER A 168 15.65 6.57 -13.55
CA SER A 168 16.49 5.43 -13.15
C SER A 168 16.03 4.08 -13.71
N GLY A 169 14.80 3.98 -14.21
CA GLY A 169 14.18 2.75 -14.68
C GLY A 169 14.62 2.29 -16.08
N GLY A 170 14.28 1.04 -16.39
CA GLY A 170 14.44 0.46 -17.73
C GLY A 170 13.34 0.94 -18.69
N THR A 171 13.25 0.29 -19.85
CA THR A 171 12.35 0.72 -20.94
C THR A 171 10.87 0.67 -20.53
N ASN A 172 10.45 -0.39 -19.84
CA ASN A 172 9.06 -0.54 -19.42
C ASN A 172 8.71 0.43 -18.29
N VAL A 173 9.60 0.62 -17.32
CA VAL A 173 9.40 1.62 -16.25
C VAL A 173 9.29 3.01 -16.85
N LYS A 174 10.14 3.37 -17.82
CA LYS A 174 10.07 4.66 -18.52
C LYS A 174 8.75 4.88 -19.22
N LEU A 175 8.26 3.86 -19.93
CA LEU A 175 6.99 3.93 -20.65
C LEU A 175 5.81 4.15 -19.70
N LEU A 176 5.65 3.30 -18.67
CA LEU A 176 4.51 3.40 -17.77
C LEU A 176 4.59 4.64 -16.87
N ALA A 177 5.79 5.01 -16.42
CA ALA A 177 5.96 6.24 -15.64
C ALA A 177 5.60 7.48 -16.47
N GLY A 178 5.97 7.51 -17.76
CA GLY A 178 5.56 8.59 -18.68
C GLY A 178 4.05 8.67 -18.84
N GLN A 179 3.39 7.53 -19.05
CA GLN A 179 1.92 7.47 -19.14
C GLN A 179 1.24 7.96 -17.86
N ALA A 180 1.75 7.56 -16.69
CA ALA A 180 1.22 8.00 -15.41
C ALA A 180 1.38 9.53 -15.22
N LEU A 181 2.55 10.08 -15.59
CA LEU A 181 2.80 11.53 -15.50
C LEU A 181 1.93 12.37 -16.44
N ASP A 182 1.58 11.83 -17.61
CA ASP A 182 0.67 12.46 -18.57
C ASP A 182 -0.82 12.38 -18.13
N GLY A 183 -1.12 11.58 -17.10
CA GLY A 183 -2.44 11.35 -16.56
C GLY A 183 -2.81 12.20 -15.33
N THR A 184 -3.82 11.71 -14.61
CA THR A 184 -4.33 12.25 -13.35
C THR A 184 -3.44 11.90 -12.16
N ASP A 185 -3.68 12.52 -11.00
CA ASP A 185 -2.94 12.16 -9.78
C ASP A 185 -3.27 10.75 -9.28
N GLU A 186 -4.43 10.20 -9.67
CA GLU A 186 -4.80 8.79 -9.46
C GLU A 186 -3.91 7.87 -10.31
N ASP A 187 -3.70 8.19 -11.59
CA ASP A 187 -2.79 7.41 -12.46
C ASP A 187 -1.34 7.39 -11.93
N VAL A 188 -0.89 8.52 -11.37
CA VAL A 188 0.43 8.62 -10.71
C VAL A 188 0.49 7.72 -9.47
N GLN A 189 -0.58 7.73 -8.67
CA GLN A 189 -0.67 6.91 -7.46
C GLN A 189 -0.72 5.41 -7.80
N ASP A 190 -1.54 5.00 -8.77
CA ASP A 190 -1.66 3.62 -9.24
C ASP A 190 -0.32 3.07 -9.76
N PHE A 191 0.44 3.91 -10.47
CA PHE A 191 1.79 3.55 -10.89
C PHE A 191 2.74 3.36 -9.69
N LEU A 192 2.66 4.20 -8.66
CA LEU A 192 3.51 4.07 -7.47
C LEU A 192 3.14 2.87 -6.60
N ASP A 193 1.86 2.53 -6.53
CA ASP A 193 1.35 1.44 -5.69
C ASP A 193 1.66 0.07 -6.34
N ASP A 194 1.34 -0.10 -7.63
CA ASP A 194 1.49 -1.41 -8.30
C ASP A 194 2.27 -1.34 -9.62
N GLY A 195 2.06 -0.29 -10.43
CA GLY A 195 2.55 -0.23 -11.81
C GLY A 195 4.08 -0.29 -11.93
N TRP A 196 4.80 0.35 -11.01
CA TRP A 196 6.26 0.38 -10.98
C TRP A 196 6.86 -1.02 -10.82
N ALA A 197 6.36 -1.81 -9.87
CA ALA A 197 6.90 -3.13 -9.58
C ALA A 197 6.74 -4.09 -10.77
N VAL A 198 5.58 -4.04 -11.44
CA VAL A 198 5.29 -4.83 -12.65
C VAL A 198 6.22 -4.42 -13.80
N ALA A 199 6.40 -3.11 -14.02
CA ALA A 199 7.28 -2.62 -15.07
C ALA A 199 8.76 -2.99 -14.82
N ALA A 200 9.22 -2.85 -13.57
CA ALA A 200 10.58 -3.21 -13.18
C ALA A 200 10.84 -4.71 -13.34
N ALA A 201 9.87 -5.56 -13.01
CA ALA A 201 9.97 -7.01 -13.22
C ALA A 201 10.15 -7.34 -14.72
N ARG A 202 9.38 -6.70 -15.61
CA ARG A 202 9.51 -6.87 -17.06
C ARG A 202 10.85 -6.40 -17.62
N ASP A 203 11.37 -5.30 -17.11
CA ASP A 203 12.72 -4.83 -17.48
C ASP A 203 13.79 -5.86 -17.09
N GLN A 204 13.69 -6.43 -15.89
CA GLN A 204 14.59 -7.47 -15.42
C GLN A 204 14.50 -8.75 -16.26
N GLU A 205 13.28 -9.21 -16.57
CA GLU A 205 13.06 -10.36 -17.45
C GLU A 205 13.70 -10.14 -18.82
N THR A 206 13.48 -8.97 -19.43
CA THR A 206 14.06 -8.62 -20.73
C THR A 206 15.59 -8.68 -20.71
N LEU A 207 16.22 -8.16 -19.65
CA LEU A 207 17.66 -8.24 -19.46
C LEU A 207 18.14 -9.70 -19.34
N THR A 208 17.44 -10.53 -18.56
CA THR A 208 17.82 -11.94 -18.35
C THR A 208 17.71 -12.76 -19.64
N VAL A 209 16.65 -12.54 -20.43
CA VAL A 209 16.45 -13.23 -21.71
C VAL A 209 17.55 -12.82 -22.71
N ALA A 210 17.93 -11.54 -22.76
CA ALA A 210 19.03 -11.08 -23.60
C ALA A 210 20.37 -11.72 -23.23
N GLN A 211 20.64 -11.90 -21.93
CA GLN A 211 21.83 -12.59 -21.44
C GLN A 211 21.82 -14.08 -21.83
N LEU A 212 20.68 -14.77 -21.68
CA LEU A 212 20.54 -16.17 -22.08
C LEU A 212 20.72 -16.36 -23.59
N ALA A 213 20.19 -15.46 -24.41
CA ALA A 213 20.40 -15.48 -25.85
C ALA A 213 21.89 -15.34 -26.21
N THR A 214 22.61 -14.44 -25.53
CA THR A 214 24.07 -14.25 -25.72
C THR A 214 24.85 -15.50 -25.32
N LEU A 215 24.47 -16.14 -24.21
CA LEU A 215 25.08 -17.39 -23.76
C LEU A 215 24.85 -18.53 -24.77
N ALA A 216 23.63 -18.66 -25.28
CA ALA A 216 23.28 -19.65 -26.29
C ALA A 216 24.06 -19.47 -27.59
N ASP A 217 24.19 -18.23 -28.10
CA ASP A 217 24.99 -17.91 -29.28
C ASP A 217 26.47 -18.28 -29.08
N THR A 218 27.03 -17.95 -27.91
CA THR A 218 28.41 -18.28 -27.56
C THR A 218 28.63 -19.81 -27.50
N ALA A 219 27.70 -20.53 -26.87
CA ALA A 219 27.75 -21.99 -26.80
C ALA A 219 27.65 -22.64 -28.19
N GLN A 220 26.79 -22.10 -29.07
CA GLN A 220 26.61 -22.61 -30.43
C GLN A 220 27.85 -22.37 -31.30
N LYS A 221 28.50 -21.20 -31.20
CA LYS A 221 29.78 -20.93 -31.87
C LYS A 221 30.86 -21.91 -31.44
N ARG A 222 31.01 -22.13 -30.13
CA ARG A 222 31.96 -23.11 -29.58
C ARG A 222 31.66 -24.54 -30.03
N ALA A 223 30.39 -24.93 -30.03
CA ALA A 223 29.98 -26.26 -30.51
C ALA A 223 30.34 -26.46 -31.98
N LYS A 224 30.18 -25.43 -32.82
CA LYS A 224 30.59 -25.45 -34.24
C LYS A 224 32.11 -25.61 -34.37
N GLU A 225 32.90 -24.84 -33.65
CA GLU A 225 34.38 -24.94 -33.66
C GLU A 225 34.87 -26.32 -33.24
N LEU A 226 34.30 -26.88 -32.16
CA LEU A 226 34.61 -28.23 -31.70
C LEU A 226 34.21 -29.30 -32.72
N THR A 227 33.08 -29.10 -33.41
CA THR A 227 32.64 -30.02 -34.47
C THR A 227 33.61 -30.01 -35.65
N GLU A 228 34.07 -28.83 -36.09
CA GLU A 228 35.08 -28.75 -37.16
C GLU A 228 36.42 -29.35 -36.72
N THR A 229 36.86 -29.06 -35.49
CA THR A 229 38.07 -29.68 -34.92
C THR A 229 37.95 -31.21 -34.86
N ALA A 230 36.80 -31.74 -34.44
CA ALA A 230 36.57 -33.17 -34.40
C ALA A 230 36.60 -33.81 -35.80
N LYS A 231 36.09 -33.13 -36.85
CA LYS A 231 36.19 -33.59 -38.24
C LYS A 231 37.64 -33.63 -38.71
N GLU A 232 38.43 -32.61 -38.40
CA GLU A 232 39.86 -32.57 -38.74
C GLU A 232 40.63 -33.71 -38.09
N GLU A 233 40.42 -33.94 -36.80
CA GLU A 233 41.05 -35.04 -36.06
C GLU A 233 40.60 -36.42 -36.57
N ALA A 234 39.32 -36.59 -36.91
CA ALA A 234 38.82 -37.81 -37.54
C ALA A 234 39.50 -38.08 -38.89
N ALA A 235 39.68 -37.05 -39.73
CA ALA A 235 40.38 -37.17 -41.01
C ALA A 235 41.87 -37.52 -40.84
N LYS A 236 42.54 -36.97 -39.80
CA LYS A 236 43.92 -37.36 -39.45
C LYS A 236 44.00 -38.81 -39.01
N ALA A 237 43.07 -39.26 -38.15
CA ALA A 237 43.00 -40.65 -37.70
C ALA A 237 42.74 -41.62 -38.86
N GLU A 238 41.90 -41.27 -39.81
CA GLU A 238 41.64 -42.07 -41.01
C GLU A 238 42.90 -42.21 -41.87
N LYS A 239 43.62 -41.10 -42.13
CA LYS A 239 44.91 -41.13 -42.84
C LYS A 239 45.95 -42.00 -42.13
N ALA A 240 46.07 -41.87 -40.80
CA ALA A 240 46.99 -42.69 -40.02
C ALA A 240 46.63 -44.18 -40.10
N THR A 241 45.34 -44.51 -40.07
CA THR A 241 44.85 -45.89 -40.21
C THR A 241 45.16 -46.46 -41.60
N GLN A 242 44.97 -45.68 -42.66
CA GLN A 242 45.32 -46.08 -44.03
C GLN A 242 46.83 -46.32 -44.19
N ALA A 243 47.65 -45.44 -43.62
CA ALA A 243 49.10 -45.60 -43.62
C ALA A 243 49.55 -46.86 -42.86
N ALA A 244 48.96 -47.12 -41.69
CA ALA A 244 49.23 -48.32 -40.91
C ALA A 244 48.84 -49.60 -41.69
N LYS A 245 47.70 -49.59 -42.39
CA LYS A 245 47.27 -50.70 -43.25
C LYS A 245 48.26 -50.95 -44.39
N ALA A 246 48.71 -49.90 -45.07
CA ALA A 246 49.69 -50.00 -46.16
C ALA A 246 51.03 -50.56 -45.65
N ALA A 247 51.51 -50.08 -44.51
CA ALA A 247 52.73 -50.59 -43.87
C ALA A 247 52.61 -52.07 -43.48
N ALA A 248 51.46 -52.48 -42.92
CA ALA A 248 51.20 -53.88 -42.59
C ALA A 248 51.18 -54.78 -43.84
N GLN A 249 50.59 -54.31 -44.95
CA GLN A 249 50.59 -55.03 -46.23
C GLN A 249 52.00 -55.18 -46.82
N ALA A 250 52.81 -54.12 -46.76
CA ALA A 250 54.21 -54.17 -47.20
C ALA A 250 55.03 -55.16 -46.37
N ALA A 251 54.93 -55.10 -45.04
CA ALA A 251 55.60 -56.03 -44.15
C ALA A 251 55.18 -57.49 -44.41
N ALA A 252 53.91 -57.75 -44.71
CA ALA A 252 53.42 -59.08 -45.07
C ALA A 252 54.02 -59.59 -46.39
N ALA A 253 54.19 -58.73 -47.40
CA ALA A 253 54.81 -59.08 -48.68
C ALA A 253 56.31 -59.41 -48.50
N GLU A 254 57.03 -58.59 -47.73
CA GLU A 254 58.46 -58.79 -47.46
C GLU A 254 58.72 -60.07 -46.65
N ALA A 255 57.82 -60.39 -45.70
CA ALA A 255 57.86 -61.66 -44.97
C ALA A 255 57.69 -62.88 -45.90
N LEU A 256 56.82 -62.77 -46.92
CA LEU A 256 56.63 -63.80 -47.95
C LEU A 256 57.88 -64.00 -48.81
N GLU A 257 58.49 -62.91 -49.28
CA GLU A 257 59.71 -62.95 -50.09
C GLU A 257 60.92 -63.49 -49.31
N SER A 258 61.00 -63.13 -48.03
CA SER A 258 62.00 -63.69 -47.09
C SER A 258 61.82 -65.20 -46.92
N LYS A 259 60.58 -65.68 -46.80
CA LYS A 259 60.27 -67.11 -46.71
C LYS A 259 60.70 -67.86 -47.98
N GLU A 260 60.45 -67.31 -49.16
CA GLU A 260 60.90 -67.90 -50.43
C GLU A 260 62.42 -67.96 -50.52
N SER A 261 63.10 -66.88 -50.14
CA SER A 261 64.56 -66.79 -50.14
C SER A 261 65.20 -67.78 -49.16
N ALA A 262 64.64 -67.91 -47.95
CA ALA A 262 65.04 -68.93 -46.99
C ALA A 262 64.87 -70.35 -47.56
N GLY A 263 63.75 -70.61 -48.27
CA GLY A 263 63.52 -71.88 -48.97
C GLY A 263 64.58 -72.15 -50.06
N ARG A 264 64.92 -71.14 -50.88
CA ARG A 264 65.99 -71.26 -51.88
C ARG A 264 67.35 -71.54 -51.26
N ALA A 265 67.69 -70.84 -50.17
CA ALA A 265 68.93 -71.05 -49.44
C ALA A 265 69.01 -72.46 -48.84
N ALA A 266 67.93 -72.95 -48.22
CA ALA A 266 67.84 -74.31 -47.73
C ALA A 266 68.07 -75.34 -48.86
N ALA A 267 67.41 -75.17 -50.01
CA ALA A 267 67.60 -76.05 -51.16
C ALA A 267 69.04 -76.02 -51.71
N ALA A 268 69.69 -74.85 -51.71
CA ALA A 268 71.09 -74.72 -52.11
C ALA A 268 72.02 -75.43 -51.11
N ALA A 269 71.78 -75.28 -49.81
CA ALA A 269 72.52 -75.99 -48.77
C ALA A 269 72.39 -77.51 -48.91
N THR A 270 71.18 -78.03 -49.17
CA THR A 270 70.96 -79.47 -49.46
C THR A 270 71.75 -79.94 -50.67
N ARG A 271 71.77 -79.15 -51.77
CA ARG A 271 72.57 -79.49 -52.96
C ARG A 271 74.07 -79.49 -52.67
N ALA A 272 74.56 -78.52 -51.90
CA ALA A 272 75.96 -78.44 -51.49
C ALA A 272 76.36 -79.63 -50.61
N ALA A 273 75.52 -80.01 -49.64
CA ALA A 273 75.72 -81.20 -48.81
C ALA A 273 75.79 -82.47 -49.66
N ALA A 274 74.84 -82.68 -50.58
CA ALA A 274 74.82 -83.84 -51.47
C ALA A 274 76.00 -83.86 -52.47
N ALA A 275 76.58 -82.70 -52.80
CA ALA A 275 77.78 -82.61 -53.63
C ALA A 275 79.04 -82.93 -52.80
N ALA A 276 79.11 -82.45 -51.56
CA ALA A 276 80.19 -82.77 -50.63
C ALA A 276 80.24 -84.27 -50.29
N GLU A 277 79.08 -84.90 -50.04
CA GLU A 277 78.97 -86.36 -49.84
C GLU A 277 79.49 -87.14 -51.06
N ARG A 278 79.17 -86.70 -52.28
CA ARG A 278 79.68 -87.31 -53.52
C ARG A 278 81.18 -87.10 -53.75
N ALA A 279 81.76 -86.02 -53.24
CA ALA A 279 83.19 -85.75 -53.32
C ALA A 279 84.00 -86.49 -52.24
N ALA A 280 83.35 -87.01 -51.20
CA ALA A 280 83.96 -87.76 -50.11
C ALA A 280 83.91 -89.30 -50.30
N ALA A 281 83.33 -89.77 -51.41
CA ALA A 281 83.26 -91.17 -51.83
C ALA A 281 84.28 -91.45 -52.94
#